data_AF-S6VHK0-F1
#
_entry.id   AF-S6VHK0-F1
#
_cell.length_a   1.000
_cell.length_b   1.000
_cell.length_c   1.000
_cell.angle_alpha   90.00
_cell.angle_beta   90.00
_cell.angle_gamma   90.00
#
_symmetry.space_group_name_H-M   'P 1'
#
loop_
_entity.id
_entity.type
_entity.pdbx_description
1 polymer ?
#
loop_
_entity_poly.entity_id
_entity_poly.type
_entity_poly.pdbx_seq_one_letter_code
_entity_poly.pdbx_strand_id
1 'polypeptide(L)'
;MPEYSLAIWHGWNLPMVMSLVAMAGGIILYLLLRKPLKHERITTPPLVGRLNGKRFFERSLVVVMHWARRFERKVSTRRLQPQLFLLVLAAVLGGFIPMYFSGLTWGDRPKIPGSGVFVTLWLIAIACAIGAAWQGKYHRLAALVMVSVCGLMTCITFVWFSAPDLALTQLVVEVVTTVLILLGLRWLPRRNEDVAPLSARLRAR
;
A
#
# COMPACT_ATOMS: atom_id res chain seq x y z
N MET A 1 -4.37 -37.99 -58.52
CA MET A 1 -4.03 -38.54 -57.19
C MET A 1 -2.75 -39.34 -57.39
N PRO A 2 -1.64 -39.09 -56.67
CA PRO A 2 -0.40 -39.81 -56.94
C PRO A 2 -0.51 -41.27 -56.46
N GLU A 3 -0.03 -42.21 -57.26
CA GLU A 3 -0.05 -43.65 -56.95
C GLU A 3 0.85 -43.96 -55.75
N TYR A 4 0.23 -44.48 -54.67
CA TYR A 4 0.94 -44.94 -53.47
C TYR A 4 1.33 -46.41 -53.66
N SER A 5 2.58 -46.65 -54.08
CA SER A 5 3.15 -47.99 -54.12
C SER A 5 3.73 -48.32 -52.75
N LEU A 6 2.98 -49.06 -51.91
CA LEU A 6 3.53 -49.68 -50.70
C LEU A 6 4.36 -50.91 -51.10
N ALA A 7 5.61 -50.68 -51.51
CA ALA A 7 6.60 -51.75 -51.56
C ALA A 7 7.03 -52.09 -50.12
N ILE A 8 6.85 -53.34 -49.68
CA ILE A 8 7.30 -53.81 -48.34
C ILE A 8 8.83 -53.68 -48.21
N TRP A 9 9.55 -53.60 -49.34
CA TRP A 9 10.99 -53.40 -49.44
C TRP A 9 11.29 -52.32 -50.47
N HIS A 10 11.67 -51.11 -50.03
CA HIS A 10 11.96 -49.96 -50.89
C HIS A 10 13.40 -49.96 -51.48
N GLY A 11 14.17 -51.04 -51.29
CA GLY A 11 15.57 -51.14 -51.72
C GLY A 11 16.50 -50.20 -50.95
N TRP A 12 17.71 -49.99 -51.47
CA TRP A 12 18.65 -48.98 -50.97
C TRP A 12 18.13 -47.58 -51.31
N ASN A 13 17.26 -47.05 -50.45
CA ASN A 13 16.67 -45.73 -50.62
C ASN A 13 17.37 -44.66 -49.76
N LEU A 14 17.35 -43.41 -50.19
CA LEU A 14 17.95 -42.24 -49.50
C LEU A 14 17.59 -42.15 -48.00
N PRO A 15 16.32 -42.38 -47.59
CA PRO A 15 15.94 -42.39 -46.18
C PRO A 15 16.63 -43.48 -45.35
N MET A 16 16.90 -44.64 -45.96
CA MET A 16 17.61 -45.74 -45.29
C MET A 16 19.06 -45.36 -45.02
N VAL A 17 19.73 -44.73 -45.99
CA VAL A 17 21.10 -44.22 -45.84
C VAL A 17 21.17 -43.13 -44.77
N MET A 18 20.23 -42.18 -44.76
CA MET A 18 20.16 -41.14 -43.72
C MET A 18 19.98 -41.74 -42.30
N SER A 19 19.15 -42.78 -42.18
CA SER A 19 18.95 -43.49 -40.91
C SER A 19 20.20 -44.24 -40.47
N LEU A 20 20.91 -44.87 -41.41
CA LEU A 20 22.14 -45.61 -41.15
C LEU A 20 23.29 -44.67 -40.75
N VAL A 21 23.39 -43.50 -41.39
CA VAL A 21 24.32 -42.42 -41.01
C VAL A 21 23.96 -41.85 -39.65
N ALA A 22 22.68 -41.60 -39.36
CA ALA A 22 22.24 -41.12 -38.05
C ALA A 22 22.56 -42.14 -36.94
N MET A 23 22.36 -43.43 -37.20
CA MET A 23 22.65 -44.51 -36.26
C MET A 23 24.17 -44.66 -36.04
N ALA A 24 24.97 -44.68 -37.11
CA ALA A 24 26.42 -44.70 -37.01
C ALA A 24 26.95 -43.45 -36.27
N GLY A 25 26.43 -42.27 -36.59
CA GLY A 25 26.76 -41.02 -35.91
C GLY A 25 26.42 -41.05 -34.42
N GLY A 26 25.25 -41.58 -34.07
CA GLY A 26 24.83 -41.77 -32.68
C GLY A 26 25.73 -42.75 -31.92
N ILE A 27 26.14 -43.85 -32.55
CA ILE A 27 27.06 -44.84 -31.96
C ILE A 27 28.44 -44.21 -31.73
N ILE A 28 28.99 -43.50 -32.72
CA ILE A 28 30.29 -42.82 -32.59
C ILE A 28 30.22 -41.78 -31.47
N LEU A 29 29.17 -40.97 -31.43
CA LEU A 29 28.96 -39.97 -30.38
C LEU A 29 28.88 -40.63 -29.00
N TYR A 30 28.14 -41.74 -28.87
CA TYR A 30 28.05 -42.50 -27.62
C TYR A 30 29.41 -43.05 -27.18
N LEU A 31 30.20 -43.64 -28.09
CA LEU A 31 31.52 -44.18 -27.76
C LEU A 31 32.50 -43.08 -27.32
N LEU A 32 32.45 -41.91 -27.96
CA LEU A 32 33.25 -40.73 -27.59
C LEU A 32 32.84 -40.17 -26.22
N LEU A 33 31.55 -40.12 -25.91
CA LEU A 33 31.04 -39.58 -24.63
C LEU A 33 31.09 -40.62 -23.48
N ARG A 34 31.14 -41.93 -23.77
CA ARG A 34 31.15 -43.01 -22.77
C ARG A 34 32.35 -42.93 -21.82
N LYS A 35 33.55 -42.65 -22.34
CA LYS A 35 34.77 -42.54 -21.52
C LYS A 35 34.73 -41.36 -20.53
N PRO A 36 34.39 -40.13 -20.95
CA PRO A 36 34.31 -38.99 -20.03
C PRO A 36 33.10 -39.03 -19.08
N LEU A 37 31.98 -39.65 -19.47
CA LEU A 37 30.83 -39.88 -18.57
C LEU A 37 31.15 -40.88 -17.45
N LYS A 38 31.86 -41.98 -17.77
CA LYS A 38 32.26 -43.00 -16.78
C LYS A 38 33.30 -42.52 -15.76
N HIS A 39 34.08 -41.49 -16.10
CA HIS A 39 35.11 -40.94 -15.22
C HIS A 39 34.62 -39.71 -14.42
N GLU A 40 33.31 -39.46 -14.39
CA GLU A 40 32.66 -38.31 -13.71
C GLU A 40 33.22 -36.92 -14.10
N ARG A 41 34.04 -36.82 -15.16
CA ARG A 41 34.61 -35.55 -15.62
C ARG A 41 33.56 -34.62 -16.25
N ILE A 42 32.41 -35.15 -16.62
CA ILE A 42 31.29 -34.40 -17.20
C ILE A 42 30.04 -34.67 -16.37
N THR A 43 29.85 -33.91 -15.30
CA THR A 43 28.66 -33.93 -14.44
C THR A 43 27.44 -33.25 -15.08
N THR A 44 27.65 -32.48 -16.16
CA THR A 44 26.58 -31.82 -16.93
C THR A 44 26.93 -31.80 -18.42
N PRO A 45 25.96 -31.97 -19.36
CA PRO A 45 26.23 -31.90 -20.79
C PRO A 45 26.93 -30.58 -21.15
N PRO A 46 28.04 -30.59 -21.91
CA PRO A 46 28.90 -29.41 -22.11
C PRO A 46 28.17 -28.22 -22.74
N LEU A 47 27.12 -28.46 -23.54
CA LEU A 47 26.30 -27.43 -24.19
C LEU A 47 25.05 -27.04 -23.37
N VAL A 48 24.38 -28.00 -22.72
CA VAL A 48 23.12 -27.76 -21.97
C VAL A 48 23.38 -27.24 -20.55
N GLY A 49 24.55 -27.53 -19.97
CA GLY A 49 24.93 -27.05 -18.63
C GLY A 49 25.00 -25.52 -18.53
N ARG A 50 25.30 -24.82 -19.64
CA ARG A 50 25.34 -23.36 -19.71
C ARG A 50 23.96 -22.73 -19.93
N LEU A 51 23.05 -23.42 -20.63
CA LEU A 51 21.69 -22.97 -20.92
C LEU A 51 20.67 -23.72 -20.07
N ASN A 52 20.82 -23.63 -18.75
CA ASN A 52 19.85 -24.18 -17.81
C ASN A 52 18.67 -23.21 -17.63
N GLY A 53 17.57 -23.42 -18.36
CA GLY A 53 16.34 -22.63 -18.23
C GLY A 53 15.84 -22.53 -16.79
N LYS A 54 16.00 -23.60 -15.99
CA LYS A 54 15.71 -23.61 -14.55
C LYS A 54 16.47 -22.54 -13.77
N ARG A 55 17.78 -22.38 -14.02
CA ARG A 55 18.61 -21.37 -13.34
C ARG A 55 18.21 -19.94 -13.72
N PHE A 56 17.82 -19.72 -14.98
CA PHE A 56 17.33 -18.42 -15.42
C PHE A 56 16.00 -18.08 -14.73
N PHE A 57 15.07 -19.03 -14.69
CA PHE A 57 13.79 -18.87 -13.99
C PHE A 57 13.96 -18.61 -12.49
N GLU A 58 14.78 -19.40 -11.80
CA GLU A 58 15.08 -19.21 -10.38
C GLU A 58 15.72 -17.84 -10.10
N ARG A 59 16.67 -17.39 -10.95
CA ARG A 59 17.25 -16.04 -10.84
C ARG A 59 16.21 -14.94 -11.03
N SER A 60 15.34 -15.08 -12.02
CA SER A 60 14.26 -14.12 -12.29
C SER A 60 13.31 -14.02 -11.10
N LEU A 61 12.91 -15.15 -10.50
CA LEU A 61 12.10 -15.16 -9.27
C LEU A 61 12.80 -14.45 -8.12
N VAL A 62 14.09 -14.70 -7.91
CA VAL A 62 14.87 -14.04 -6.84
C VAL A 62 14.92 -12.53 -7.06
N VAL A 63 15.15 -12.08 -8.31
CA VAL A 63 15.17 -10.65 -8.67
C VAL A 63 13.81 -10.01 -8.40
N VAL A 64 12.72 -10.62 -8.87
CA VAL A 64 11.36 -10.13 -8.65
C VAL A 64 11.04 -10.05 -7.16
N MET A 65 11.35 -11.09 -6.37
CA MET A 65 11.15 -11.06 -4.92
C MET A 65 11.99 -10.02 -4.21
N HIS A 66 13.21 -9.75 -4.70
CA HIS A 66 14.07 -8.72 -4.12
C HIS A 66 13.51 -7.32 -4.39
N TRP A 67 13.04 -7.07 -5.62
CA TRP A 67 12.36 -5.84 -5.99
C TRP A 67 11.06 -5.65 -5.24
N ALA A 68 10.22 -6.68 -5.13
CA ALA A 68 8.98 -6.64 -4.37
C ALA A 68 9.23 -6.25 -2.91
N ARG A 69 10.18 -6.89 -2.23
CA ARG A 69 10.55 -6.56 -0.84
C ARG A 69 11.18 -5.18 -0.70
N ARG A 70 11.87 -4.67 -1.73
CA ARG A 70 12.44 -3.31 -1.72
C ARG A 70 11.35 -2.26 -1.93
N PHE A 71 10.39 -2.54 -2.80
CA PHE A 71 9.23 -1.69 -3.04
C PHE A 71 8.31 -1.67 -1.82
N GLU A 72 7.98 -2.84 -1.27
CA GLU A 72 7.20 -2.98 -0.04
C GLU A 72 7.84 -2.19 1.09
N ARG A 73 9.16 -2.31 1.33
CA ARG A 73 9.83 -1.52 2.38
C ARG A 73 9.82 -0.01 2.15
N LYS A 74 9.72 0.45 0.90
CA LYS A 74 9.63 1.88 0.58
C LYS A 74 8.21 2.42 0.71
N VAL A 75 7.21 1.64 0.27
CA VAL A 75 5.80 2.06 0.21
C VAL A 75 5.07 1.73 1.52
N SER A 76 5.29 0.53 2.05
CA SER A 76 4.75 0.11 3.34
C SER A 76 5.53 0.77 4.46
N THR A 77 4.84 1.62 5.20
CA THR A 77 5.35 2.22 6.43
C THR A 77 4.48 1.72 7.58
N ARG A 78 5.10 1.20 8.65
CA ARG A 78 4.39 0.83 9.89
C ARG A 78 4.01 2.03 10.77
N ARG A 79 4.49 3.23 10.43
CA ARG A 79 4.19 4.46 11.16
C ARG A 79 2.83 4.99 10.72
N LEU A 80 1.96 5.28 11.68
CA LEU A 80 0.62 5.83 11.41
C LEU A 80 0.67 7.21 10.75
N GLN A 81 1.66 8.05 11.08
CA GLN A 81 1.70 9.44 10.60
C GLN A 81 1.83 9.55 9.06
N PRO A 82 2.75 8.85 8.38
CA PRO A 82 2.79 8.83 6.91
C PRO A 82 1.55 8.17 6.28
N GLN A 83 0.96 7.15 6.92
CA GLN A 83 -0.28 6.53 6.43
C GLN A 83 -1.45 7.52 6.45
N LEU A 84 -1.65 8.22 7.57
CA LEU A 84 -2.68 9.26 7.70
C LEU A 84 -2.45 10.41 6.72
N PHE A 85 -1.19 10.82 6.52
CA PHE A 85 -0.86 11.84 5.52
C PHE A 85 -1.25 11.41 4.10
N LEU A 86 -0.90 10.19 3.69
CA LEU A 86 -1.27 9.65 2.38
C LEU A 86 -2.79 9.51 2.24
N LEU A 87 -3.49 9.11 3.29
CA LEU A 87 -4.96 9.01 3.30
C LEU A 87 -5.61 10.39 3.13
N VAL A 88 -5.17 11.38 3.90
CA VAL A 88 -5.68 12.76 3.78
C VAL A 88 -5.35 13.34 2.41
N LEU A 89 -4.13 13.12 1.90
CA LEU A 89 -3.74 13.53 0.56
C LEU A 89 -4.63 12.89 -0.51
N ALA A 90 -4.90 11.59 -0.41
CA ALA A 90 -5.79 10.90 -1.33
C ALA A 90 -7.23 11.43 -1.25
N ALA A 91 -7.75 11.72 -0.06
CA ALA A 91 -9.08 12.31 0.12
C ALA A 91 -9.16 13.73 -0.49
N VAL A 92 -8.13 14.56 -0.27
CA VAL A 92 -8.04 15.90 -0.85
C VAL A 92 -7.96 15.84 -2.37
N LEU A 93 -7.11 14.97 -2.93
CA LEU A 93 -7.03 14.79 -4.39
C LEU A 93 -8.34 14.23 -4.95
N GLY A 94 -8.97 13.28 -4.26
CA GLY A 94 -10.26 12.70 -4.65
C GLY A 94 -11.40 13.70 -4.68
N GLY A 95 -11.40 14.70 -3.78
CA GLY A 95 -12.35 15.81 -3.82
C GLY A 95 -11.98 16.90 -4.83
N PHE A 96 -10.68 17.19 -4.98
CA PHE A 96 -10.17 18.26 -5.83
C PHE A 96 -10.25 17.94 -7.32
N ILE A 97 -9.96 16.69 -7.72
CA ILE A 97 -9.97 16.27 -9.13
C ILE A 97 -11.34 16.52 -9.78
N PRO A 98 -12.47 16.00 -9.24
CA PRO A 98 -13.80 16.27 -9.81
C PRO A 98 -14.17 17.76 -9.78
N MET A 99 -13.81 18.47 -8.70
CA MET A 99 -14.06 19.91 -8.60
C MET A 99 -13.34 20.71 -9.69
N TYR A 100 -12.10 20.34 -10.02
CA TYR A 100 -11.31 20.99 -11.05
C TYR A 100 -11.84 20.70 -12.46
N PHE A 101 -12.27 19.45 -12.74
CA PHE A 101 -12.71 19.04 -14.08
C PHE A 101 -14.19 19.32 -14.36
N SER A 102 -15.09 19.15 -13.38
CA SER A 102 -16.53 19.32 -13.55
C SER A 102 -17.03 20.72 -13.20
N GLY A 103 -16.16 21.56 -12.62
CA GLY A 103 -16.55 22.86 -12.10
C GLY A 103 -17.38 22.77 -10.81
N LEU A 104 -17.46 23.87 -10.07
CA LEU A 104 -18.24 23.96 -8.84
C LEU A 104 -19.58 24.66 -9.13
N THR A 105 -20.67 23.89 -9.16
CA THR A 105 -22.02 24.44 -9.28
C THR A 105 -22.70 24.45 -7.91
N TRP A 106 -23.39 25.54 -7.59
CA TRP A 106 -24.06 25.72 -6.31
C TRP A 106 -25.37 24.93 -6.19
N GLY A 107 -25.77 24.24 -7.27
CA GLY A 107 -27.05 23.57 -7.43
C GLY A 107 -28.23 24.56 -7.43
N ASP A 108 -29.40 24.08 -7.84
CA ASP A 108 -30.63 24.89 -7.89
C ASP A 108 -31.43 24.86 -6.58
N ARG A 109 -30.81 24.42 -5.48
CA ARG A 109 -31.51 24.30 -4.20
C ARG A 109 -31.70 25.67 -3.55
N PRO A 110 -32.88 25.96 -2.97
CA PRO A 110 -33.11 27.20 -2.25
C PRO A 110 -32.16 27.31 -1.06
N LYS A 111 -31.52 28.47 -0.94
CA LYS A 111 -30.54 28.75 0.11
C LYS A 111 -31.27 29.04 1.42
N ILE A 112 -30.81 28.41 2.50
CA ILE A 112 -31.27 28.74 3.85
C ILE A 112 -30.58 30.06 4.26
N PRO A 113 -31.32 31.10 4.67
CA PRO A 113 -30.71 32.35 5.12
C PRO A 113 -29.83 32.08 6.35
N GLY A 114 -28.55 32.44 6.25
CA GLY A 114 -27.60 32.27 7.35
C GLY A 114 -27.93 33.21 8.50
N SER A 115 -28.19 32.65 9.69
CA SER A 115 -28.33 33.46 10.91
C SER A 115 -26.95 33.91 11.39
N GLY A 116 -26.80 35.19 11.76
CA GLY A 116 -25.55 35.70 12.35
C GLY A 116 -25.15 34.96 13.63
N VAL A 117 -26.14 34.45 14.38
CA VAL A 117 -25.92 33.59 15.55
C VAL A 117 -25.25 32.28 15.14
N PHE A 118 -25.72 31.66 14.06
CA PHE A 118 -25.17 30.41 13.54
C PHE A 118 -23.73 30.57 13.05
N VAL A 119 -23.43 31.67 12.36
CA VAL A 119 -22.06 32.00 11.92
C VAL A 119 -21.15 32.19 13.13
N THR A 120 -21.60 32.91 14.16
CA THR A 120 -20.81 33.16 15.37
C THR A 120 -20.51 31.87 16.13
N LEU A 121 -21.50 30.97 16.27
CA LEU A 121 -21.32 29.65 16.87
C LEU A 121 -20.23 28.84 16.16
N TRP A 122 -20.26 28.81 14.82
CA TRP A 122 -19.27 28.09 14.03
C TRP A 122 -17.89 28.75 14.03
N LEU A 123 -17.80 30.08 14.11
CA LEU A 123 -16.51 30.76 14.30
C LEU A 123 -15.85 30.39 15.63
N ILE A 124 -16.64 30.31 16.72
CA ILE A 124 -16.17 29.81 18.02
C ILE A 124 -15.71 28.36 17.89
N ALA A 125 -16.51 27.50 17.24
CA ALA A 125 -16.16 26.09 17.03
C ALA A 125 -14.84 25.93 16.25
N ILE A 126 -14.64 26.72 15.20
CA ILE A 126 -13.42 26.72 14.39
C ILE A 126 -12.21 27.20 15.22
N ALA A 127 -12.36 28.28 15.98
CA ALA A 127 -11.31 28.78 16.85
C ALA A 127 -10.89 27.73 17.91
N CYS A 128 -11.87 27.08 18.55
CA CYS A 128 -11.63 25.98 19.48
C CYS A 128 -11.00 24.76 18.80
N ALA A 129 -11.42 24.39 17.59
CA ALA A 129 -10.83 23.26 16.86
C ALA A 129 -9.35 23.50 16.50
N ILE A 130 -9.02 24.70 16.02
CA ILE A 130 -7.64 25.12 15.74
C ILE A 130 -6.83 25.15 17.05
N GLY A 131 -7.39 25.72 18.11
CA GLY A 131 -6.78 25.75 19.44
C GLY A 131 -6.50 24.36 19.99
N ALA A 132 -7.45 23.43 19.87
CA ALA A 132 -7.30 22.04 20.28
C ALA A 132 -6.18 21.33 19.49
N ALA A 133 -6.13 21.53 18.17
CA ALA A 133 -5.10 20.96 17.32
C ALA A 133 -3.69 21.47 17.69
N TRP A 134 -3.58 22.75 18.04
CA TRP A 134 -2.30 23.35 18.44
C TRP A 134 -1.86 22.91 19.84
N GLN A 135 -2.80 22.90 20.80
CA GLN A 135 -2.53 22.57 22.20
C GLN A 135 -2.43 21.07 22.48
N GLY A 136 -2.95 20.20 21.61
CA GLY A 136 -3.04 18.76 21.83
C GLY A 136 -1.70 18.06 22.09
N LYS A 137 -0.58 18.65 21.67
CA LYS A 137 0.75 18.07 21.87
C LYS A 137 1.24 18.15 23.33
N TYR A 138 1.00 19.27 24.00
CA TYR A 138 1.59 19.60 25.30
C TYR A 138 0.54 19.92 26.37
N HIS A 139 -0.56 20.58 26.01
CA HIS A 139 -1.66 20.96 26.91
C HIS A 139 -2.91 20.13 26.65
N ARG A 140 -2.81 18.81 26.85
CA ARG A 140 -3.87 17.84 26.53
C ARG A 140 -5.22 18.13 27.22
N LEU A 141 -5.20 18.63 28.46
CA LEU A 141 -6.42 18.98 29.18
C LEU A 141 -7.11 20.20 28.54
N ALA A 142 -6.35 21.23 28.18
CA ALA A 142 -6.89 22.40 27.51
C ALA A 142 -7.41 22.06 26.11
N ALA A 143 -6.68 21.22 25.37
CA ALA A 143 -7.15 20.68 24.09
C ALA A 143 -8.45 19.88 24.22
N LEU A 144 -8.59 19.06 25.26
CA LEU A 144 -9.81 18.30 25.52
C LEU A 144 -11.00 19.21 25.84
N VAL A 145 -10.81 20.25 26.66
CA VAL A 145 -11.86 21.26 26.92
C VAL A 145 -12.30 21.95 25.63
N MET A 146 -11.34 22.32 24.76
CA MET A 146 -11.64 22.94 23.47
C MET A 146 -12.40 21.99 22.53
N VAL A 147 -12.09 20.69 22.54
CA VAL A 147 -12.85 19.67 21.79
C VAL A 147 -14.28 19.55 22.33
N SER A 148 -14.47 19.57 23.65
CA SER A 148 -15.81 19.55 24.25
C SER A 148 -16.66 20.76 23.84
N VAL A 149 -16.05 21.94 23.68
CA VAL A 149 -16.73 23.12 23.12
C VAL A 149 -17.18 22.85 21.68
N CYS A 150 -16.32 22.27 20.83
CA CYS A 150 -16.71 21.87 19.47
C CYS A 150 -17.88 20.88 19.49
N GLY A 151 -17.85 19.87 20.38
CA GLY A 151 -18.95 18.92 20.58
C GLY A 151 -20.27 19.61 20.95
N LEU A 152 -20.25 20.54 21.89
CA LEU A 152 -21.44 21.34 22.24
C LEU A 152 -21.96 22.17 21.06
N MET A 153 -21.08 22.79 20.27
CA MET A 153 -21.49 23.54 19.07
C MET A 153 -22.14 22.62 18.02
N THR A 154 -21.66 21.38 17.86
CA THR A 154 -22.32 20.38 17.00
C THR A 154 -23.68 19.95 17.54
N CYS A 155 -23.82 19.76 18.86
CA CYS A 155 -25.10 19.46 19.50
C CYS A 155 -26.13 20.58 19.28
N ILE A 156 -25.73 21.85 19.47
CA ILE A 156 -26.59 23.02 19.19
C ILE A 156 -26.97 23.05 17.70
N THR A 157 -26.04 22.72 16.80
CA THR A 157 -26.29 22.63 15.35
C THR A 157 -27.36 21.57 15.03
N PHE A 158 -27.34 20.41 15.69
CA PHE A 158 -28.39 19.39 15.51
C PHE A 158 -29.75 19.85 16.01
N VAL A 159 -29.82 20.48 17.18
CA VAL A 159 -31.07 21.06 17.69
C VAL A 159 -31.60 22.12 16.72
N TRP A 160 -30.70 22.95 16.17
CA TRP A 160 -31.06 23.97 15.18
C TRP A 160 -31.65 23.37 13.91
N PHE A 161 -31.13 22.24 13.45
CA PHE A 161 -31.68 21.48 12.32
C PHE A 161 -32.86 20.57 12.70
N SER A 162 -33.47 20.77 13.87
CA SER A 162 -34.60 19.99 14.37
C SER A 162 -34.32 18.48 14.43
N ALA A 163 -33.07 18.11 14.74
CA ALA A 163 -32.61 16.75 14.93
C ALA A 163 -32.27 16.49 16.42
N PRO A 164 -33.28 16.50 17.32
CA PRO A 164 -33.05 16.42 18.77
C PRO A 164 -32.45 15.08 19.21
N ASP A 165 -32.77 13.98 18.53
CA ASP A 165 -32.24 12.65 18.88
C ASP A 165 -30.73 12.55 18.61
N LEU A 166 -30.28 13.11 17.48
CA LEU A 166 -28.84 13.24 17.18
C LEU A 166 -28.15 14.16 18.19
N ALA A 167 -28.81 15.24 18.62
CA ALA A 167 -28.26 16.14 19.63
C ALA A 167 -28.07 15.45 20.99
N LEU A 168 -29.09 14.73 21.49
CA LEU A 168 -29.04 14.03 22.76
C LEU A 168 -27.97 12.93 22.75
N THR A 169 -27.91 12.14 21.67
CA THR A 169 -26.89 11.10 21.52
C THR A 169 -25.49 11.70 21.40
N GLN A 170 -25.32 12.78 20.65
CA GLN A 170 -24.05 13.51 20.57
C GLN A 170 -23.59 13.99 21.94
N LEU A 171 -24.49 14.57 22.75
CA LEU A 171 -24.17 15.05 24.09
C LEU A 171 -23.73 13.90 25.00
N VAL A 172 -24.45 12.76 24.99
CA VAL A 172 -24.09 11.59 25.78
C VAL A 172 -22.73 11.04 25.36
N VAL A 173 -22.48 10.89 24.05
CA VAL A 173 -21.19 10.41 23.53
C VAL A 173 -20.06 11.37 23.89
N GLU A 174 -20.30 12.68 23.79
CA GLU A 174 -19.30 13.71 24.15
C GLU A 174 -18.92 13.61 25.63
N VAL A 175 -19.89 13.46 26.53
CA VAL A 175 -19.63 13.30 27.97
C VAL A 175 -18.88 11.99 28.26
N VAL A 176 -19.33 10.87 27.67
CA VAL A 176 -18.68 9.56 27.88
C VAL A 176 -17.24 9.56 27.35
N THR A 177 -17.02 10.04 26.13
CA THR A 177 -15.68 10.12 25.53
C THR A 177 -14.79 11.08 26.30
N THR A 178 -15.30 12.22 26.75
CA THR A 178 -14.57 13.16 27.61
C THR A 178 -14.11 12.49 28.91
N VAL A 179 -15.01 11.76 29.60
CA VAL A 179 -14.65 11.01 30.82
C VAL A 179 -13.62 9.93 30.53
N LEU A 180 -13.79 9.15 29.46
CA LEU A 180 -12.85 8.09 29.08
C LEU A 180 -11.46 8.66 28.73
N ILE A 181 -11.40 9.76 27.99
CA ILE A 181 -10.13 10.40 27.65
C ILE A 181 -9.48 10.99 28.91
N LEU A 182 -10.24 11.62 29.82
CA LEU A 182 -9.71 12.11 31.09
C LEU A 182 -9.14 10.97 31.95
N LEU A 183 -9.80 9.82 32.01
CA LEU A 183 -9.29 8.61 32.67
C LEU A 183 -8.00 8.11 32.00
N GLY A 184 -7.95 8.06 30.67
CA GLY A 184 -6.73 7.71 29.94
C GLY A 184 -5.58 8.69 30.17
N LEU A 185 -5.88 10.00 30.23
CA LEU A 185 -4.91 11.06 30.50
C LEU A 185 -4.36 10.99 31.93
N ARG A 186 -5.13 10.49 32.90
CA ARG A 186 -4.67 10.30 34.28
C ARG A 186 -3.44 9.38 34.36
N TRP A 187 -3.36 8.38 33.47
CA TRP A 187 -2.26 7.42 33.44
C TRP A 187 -1.16 7.77 32.43
N LEU A 188 -1.34 8.80 31.62
CA LEU A 188 -0.42 9.15 30.55
C LEU A 188 0.62 10.17 31.06
N PRO A 189 1.94 9.87 31.02
CA PRO A 189 2.97 10.81 31.47
C PRO A 189 2.85 12.14 30.73
N ARG A 190 3.01 13.22 31.49
CA ARG A 190 3.00 14.59 30.97
C ARG A 190 4.21 14.76 30.05
N ARG A 191 3.95 15.31 28.86
CA ARG A 191 4.98 15.56 27.87
C ARG A 191 5.51 16.97 28.09
N ASN A 192 6.71 17.08 28.65
CA ASN A 192 7.34 18.36 28.94
C ASN A 192 7.99 18.91 27.66
N GLU A 193 7.81 20.20 27.41
CA GLU A 193 8.41 20.90 26.26
C GLU A 193 9.94 21.01 26.39
N ASP A 194 10.45 21.10 27.62
CA ASP A 194 11.85 21.37 27.92
C ASP A 194 12.77 20.16 27.76
N VAL A 195 12.22 18.95 27.69
CA VAL A 195 12.99 17.71 27.52
C VAL A 195 13.12 17.43 26.02
N ALA A 196 13.90 18.26 25.33
CA ALA A 196 14.32 17.96 23.97
C ALA A 196 14.99 16.57 23.96
N PRO A 197 14.65 15.67 23.01
CA PRO A 197 15.27 14.36 22.98
C PRO A 197 16.76 14.56 22.70
N LEU A 198 17.60 14.14 23.66
CA LEU A 198 19.07 14.17 23.59
C LEU A 198 19.62 13.59 22.27
N SER A 199 18.82 12.78 21.57
CA SER A 199 19.12 12.18 20.27
C SER A 199 19.23 13.17 19.09
N ALA A 200 18.69 14.38 19.18
CA ALA A 200 18.82 15.37 18.11
C ALA A 200 20.17 16.10 18.14
N ARG A 201 20.77 16.29 19.34
CA ARG A 201 22.08 16.95 19.50
C ARG A 201 23.27 16.03 19.20
N LEU A 202 23.11 14.71 19.39
CA LEU A 202 24.19 13.74 19.12
C LEU A 202 24.33 13.33 17.64
N ARG A 203 23.41 13.75 16.76
CA ARG A 203 23.48 13.46 15.31
C ARG A 203 24.04 14.64 14.50
N ALA A 204 24.39 15.74 15.16
CA ALA A 204 24.95 16.95 14.57
C ALA A 204 26.43 17.20 14.97
N ARG A 205 27.05 16.23 15.63
CA ARG A 205 28.50 16.14 15.86
C ARG A 205 29.01 14.87 15.20
#